data_AF-A0A7W4A5D3-F1
#
_entry.id   AF-A0A7W4A5D3-F1
#
_cell.length_a   1.000
_cell.length_b   1.000
_cell.length_c   1.000
_cell.angle_alpha   90.00
_cell.angle_beta   90.00
_cell.angle_gamma   90.00
#
_symmetry.space_group_name_H-M   'P 1'
#
loop_
_entity.id
_entity.type
_entity.pdbx_description
1 polymer ?
#
loop_
_entity_poly.entity_id
_entity_poly.type
_entity_poly.pdbx_seq_one_letter_code
_entity_poly.pdbx_strand_id
1 'polypeptide(L)'
;MTLSLFEDEPPIDLINSDGVVTCWQQLLTEDEASALFDELLNAAIWRQESITVYEQRHLQPRLTAWYGDYGVSADGGYQKLYQTVEFTARLLSLKSQIEAVTSYRFNCVLANLYRDGQDSVGYHADNEKILGENPVIASYSLGATRRFLLKHNQDKLQKVACELQHNSLLLMHGELQHHWQHCITKTQRNVAPRINLTFRLIKPL
;
A
#
# COMPACT_ATOMS: atom_id res chain seq x y z
N MET A 1 26.52 -19.44 13.49
CA MET A 1 25.09 -19.09 13.68
C MET A 1 25.05 -17.78 14.43
N THR A 2 25.01 -16.67 13.70
CA THR A 2 24.73 -15.36 14.26
C THR A 2 23.21 -15.28 14.41
N LEU A 3 22.73 -15.46 15.65
CA LEU A 3 21.37 -15.10 16.01
C LEU A 3 21.29 -13.58 15.93
N SER A 4 20.61 -13.06 14.89
CA SER A 4 20.23 -11.67 14.81
C SER A 4 19.24 -11.40 15.94
N LEU A 5 19.60 -10.51 16.87
CA LEU A 5 18.76 -10.14 18.02
C LEU A 5 17.49 -9.35 17.64
N PHE A 6 17.22 -9.16 16.34
CA PHE A 6 16.12 -8.34 15.81
C PHE A 6 15.18 -9.11 14.86
N GLU A 7 15.35 -10.42 14.67
CA GLU A 7 14.73 -11.12 13.53
C GLU A 7 13.32 -11.72 13.73
N ASP A 8 12.72 -11.75 14.91
CA ASP A 8 11.50 -12.57 15.11
C ASP A 8 10.39 -11.93 15.97
N GLU A 9 9.98 -10.68 15.69
CA GLU A 9 8.64 -10.29 16.15
C GLU A 9 7.59 -11.00 15.28
N PRO A 10 6.71 -11.82 15.87
CA PRO A 10 5.71 -12.53 15.09
C PRO A 10 4.73 -11.54 14.44
N PRO A 11 4.15 -11.90 13.29
CA PRO A 11 3.11 -11.09 12.69
C PRO A 11 1.94 -10.87 13.65
N ILE A 12 1.37 -9.67 13.59
CA ILE A 12 0.24 -9.25 14.43
C ILE A 12 -1.03 -9.25 13.58
N ASP A 13 -2.02 -10.05 13.95
CA ASP A 13 -3.35 -10.00 13.36
C ASP A 13 -4.16 -8.84 13.97
N LEU A 14 -4.52 -7.88 13.13
CA LEU A 14 -5.30 -6.69 13.50
C LEU A 14 -6.81 -6.89 13.30
N ILE A 15 -7.19 -7.69 12.30
CA ILE A 15 -8.58 -8.03 11.96
C ILE A 15 -8.63 -9.51 11.58
N ASN A 16 -9.62 -10.23 12.10
CA ASN A 16 -9.90 -11.63 11.82
C ASN A 16 -11.41 -11.93 11.64
N SER A 17 -12.23 -10.90 11.43
CA SER A 17 -13.66 -10.99 11.14
C SER A 17 -13.99 -10.19 9.89
N ASP A 18 -14.78 -10.78 8.99
CA ASP A 18 -15.21 -10.15 7.73
C ASP A 18 -14.02 -9.65 6.89
N GLY A 19 -12.93 -10.42 6.90
CA GLY A 19 -11.65 -10.08 6.32
C GLY A 19 -10.49 -10.39 7.25
N VAL A 20 -9.27 -10.28 6.73
CA VAL A 20 -8.05 -10.48 7.51
C VAL A 20 -7.07 -9.35 7.25
N VAL A 21 -6.49 -8.82 8.33
CA VAL A 21 -5.37 -7.87 8.28
C VAL A 21 -4.25 -8.36 9.19
N THR A 22 -3.09 -8.62 8.60
CA THR A 22 -1.89 -9.07 9.32
C THR A 22 -0.76 -8.07 9.09
N CYS A 23 0.02 -7.77 10.13
CA CYS A 23 1.09 -6.79 10.10
C CYS A 23 2.44 -7.43 10.48
N TRP A 24 3.48 -7.14 9.72
CA TRP A 24 4.88 -7.44 10.03
C TRP A 24 5.65 -6.14 10.20
N GLN A 25 6.60 -6.14 11.12
CA GLN A 25 7.54 -5.03 11.30
C GLN A 25 8.93 -5.47 10.84
N GLN A 26 9.73 -4.51 10.38
CA GLN A 26 11.13 -4.69 10.03
C GLN A 26 11.36 -5.84 9.02
N LEU A 27 10.59 -5.85 7.92
CA LEU A 27 10.66 -6.92 6.92
C LEU A 27 12.02 -6.98 6.21
N LEU A 28 12.57 -5.81 5.87
CA LEU A 28 13.91 -5.68 5.30
C LEU A 28 14.92 -5.32 6.40
N THR A 29 16.20 -5.39 6.10
CA THR A 29 17.19 -4.67 6.92
C THR A 29 16.95 -3.15 6.79
N GLU A 30 17.30 -2.39 7.84
CA GLU A 30 17.13 -0.92 7.83
C GLU A 30 17.87 -0.24 6.67
N ASP A 31 19.06 -0.73 6.31
CA ASP A 31 19.83 -0.21 5.19
C ASP A 31 19.14 -0.48 3.84
N GLU A 32 18.55 -1.67 3.65
CA GLU A 32 17.79 -1.99 2.45
C GLU A 32 16.51 -1.17 2.32
N ALA A 33 15.78 -1.01 3.43
CA ALA A 33 14.56 -0.21 3.48
C ALA A 33 14.84 1.27 3.20
N SER A 34 15.90 1.82 3.81
CA SER A 34 16.34 3.21 3.59
C SER A 34 16.81 3.42 2.16
N ALA A 35 17.62 2.51 1.61
CA ALA A 35 18.09 2.60 0.24
C ALA A 35 16.94 2.52 -0.78
N LEU A 36 15.93 1.66 -0.53
CA LEU A 36 14.73 1.59 -1.37
C LEU A 36 13.89 2.88 -1.27
N PHE A 37 13.76 3.46 -0.07
CA PHE A 37 13.08 4.74 0.10
C PHE A 37 13.75 5.85 -0.71
N ASP A 38 15.08 5.99 -0.58
CA ASP A 38 15.84 7.02 -1.30
C ASP A 38 15.80 6.82 -2.81
N GLU A 39 15.93 5.58 -3.28
CA GLU A 39 15.81 5.25 -4.71
C GLU A 39 14.46 5.70 -5.27
N LEU A 40 13.36 5.30 -4.62
CA LEU A 40 12.02 5.63 -5.10
C LEU A 40 11.72 7.12 -4.99
N LEU A 41 12.14 7.77 -3.91
CA LEU A 41 11.90 9.20 -3.71
C LEU A 41 12.55 10.02 -4.84
N ASN A 42 13.76 9.65 -5.27
CA ASN A 42 14.54 10.40 -6.24
C ASN A 42 14.32 9.98 -7.70
N ALA A 43 14.06 8.69 -7.96
CA ALA A 43 14.04 8.14 -9.32
C ALA A 43 12.65 7.83 -9.87
N ALA A 44 11.63 7.65 -9.02
CA ALA A 44 10.29 7.33 -9.52
C ALA A 44 9.65 8.52 -10.25
N ILE A 45 8.94 8.22 -11.34
CA ILE A 45 8.21 9.23 -12.12
C ILE A 45 6.87 9.52 -11.43
N TRP A 46 6.93 10.33 -10.38
CA TRP A 46 5.76 10.71 -9.58
C TRP A 46 4.79 11.58 -10.37
N ARG A 47 3.50 11.25 -10.29
CA ARG A 47 2.40 12.02 -10.90
C ARG A 47 1.31 12.31 -9.88
N GLN A 48 0.69 13.48 -9.97
CA GLN A 48 -0.50 13.77 -9.19
C GLN A 48 -1.73 13.44 -10.03
N GLU A 49 -2.36 12.32 -9.72
CA GLU A 49 -3.52 11.85 -10.47
C GLU A 49 -4.79 12.61 -10.06
N SER A 50 -5.76 12.64 -10.97
CA SER A 50 -7.08 13.21 -10.71
C SER A 50 -8.12 12.13 -10.50
N ILE A 51 -9.03 12.34 -9.57
CA ILE A 51 -10.22 11.51 -9.36
C ILE A 51 -11.48 12.32 -9.58
N THR A 52 -12.54 11.65 -10.02
CA THR A 52 -13.88 12.24 -10.09
C THR A 52 -14.66 11.89 -8.84
N VAL A 53 -15.04 12.89 -8.06
CA VAL A 53 -15.87 12.75 -6.86
C VAL A 53 -17.05 13.71 -7.02
N TYR A 54 -18.28 13.21 -6.89
CA TYR A 54 -19.50 14.02 -7.11
C TYR A 54 -19.50 14.77 -8.46
N GLU A 55 -19.11 14.08 -9.54
CA GLU A 55 -19.00 14.64 -10.91
C GLU A 55 -17.96 15.76 -11.06
N GLN A 56 -17.19 16.06 -10.02
CA GLN A 56 -16.13 17.05 -10.02
C GLN A 56 -14.75 16.38 -10.02
N ARG A 57 -13.85 16.90 -10.85
CA ARG A 57 -12.48 16.40 -10.96
C ARG A 57 -11.61 17.08 -9.91
N HIS A 58 -11.04 16.29 -9.01
CA HIS A 58 -10.13 16.74 -7.95
C HIS A 58 -8.77 16.08 -8.09
N LEU A 59 -7.70 16.80 -7.78
CA LEU A 59 -6.37 16.20 -7.63
C LEU A 59 -6.33 15.37 -6.36
N GLN A 60 -5.80 14.16 -6.45
CA GLN A 60 -5.52 13.35 -5.27
C GLN A 60 -4.48 14.08 -4.40
N PRO A 61 -4.67 14.14 -3.07
CA PRO A 61 -3.70 14.75 -2.17
C PRO A 61 -2.57 13.75 -1.88
N ARG A 62 -1.89 13.29 -2.92
CA ARG A 62 -0.66 12.46 -2.91
C ARG A 62 -0.13 12.35 -4.33
N LEU A 63 1.13 11.95 -4.48
CA LEU A 63 1.69 11.56 -5.76
C LEU A 63 1.67 10.03 -5.90
N THR A 64 1.59 9.54 -7.13
CA THR A 64 1.59 8.12 -7.42
C THR A 64 2.55 7.77 -8.56
N ALA A 65 3.07 6.55 -8.52
CA ALA A 65 3.83 5.94 -9.60
C ALA A 65 3.44 4.46 -9.71
N TRP A 66 3.57 3.90 -10.91
CA TRP A 66 3.18 2.53 -11.23
C TRP A 66 4.39 1.70 -11.62
N TYR A 67 4.42 0.45 -11.16
CA TYR A 67 5.37 -0.57 -11.61
C TYR A 67 4.59 -1.84 -11.98
N GLY A 68 4.96 -2.47 -13.09
CA GLY A 68 4.27 -3.59 -13.70
C GLY A 68 3.47 -3.21 -14.95
N ASP A 69 2.57 -4.12 -15.34
CA ASP A 69 1.84 -4.04 -16.61
C ASP A 69 0.58 -3.16 -16.56
N TYR A 70 0.24 -2.59 -15.41
CA TYR A 70 -1.02 -1.91 -15.18
C TYR A 70 -0.83 -0.54 -14.53
N GLY A 71 -1.76 0.38 -14.81
CA GLY A 71 -1.83 1.70 -14.20
C GLY A 71 -3.23 2.30 -14.27
N VAL A 72 -3.36 3.58 -13.99
CA VAL A 72 -4.66 4.28 -13.95
C VAL A 72 -5.02 4.85 -15.33
N SER A 73 -6.26 4.69 -15.75
CA SER A 73 -6.85 5.32 -16.94
C SER A 73 -7.38 6.73 -16.62
N ALA A 74 -7.61 7.54 -17.65
CA ALA A 74 -8.01 8.94 -17.48
C ALA A 74 -9.37 9.13 -16.77
N ASP A 75 -10.22 8.10 -16.78
CA ASP A 75 -11.50 8.02 -16.07
C ASP A 75 -11.38 7.48 -14.63
N GLY A 76 -10.16 7.21 -14.16
CA GLY A 76 -9.87 6.70 -12.82
C GLY A 76 -10.01 5.18 -12.67
N GLY A 77 -10.28 4.45 -13.76
CA GLY A 77 -10.18 2.99 -13.80
C GLY A 77 -8.73 2.50 -13.80
N TYR A 78 -8.53 1.18 -13.70
CA TYR A 78 -7.23 0.58 -13.98
C TYR A 78 -7.22 0.03 -15.40
N GLN A 79 -6.12 0.23 -16.11
CA GLN A 79 -5.91 -0.27 -17.45
C GLN A 79 -4.53 -0.90 -17.58
N LYS A 80 -4.40 -1.83 -18.53
CA LYS A 80 -3.08 -2.31 -18.96
C LYS A 80 -2.32 -1.13 -19.56
N LEU A 81 -1.10 -0.91 -19.12
CA LEU A 81 -0.23 0.12 -19.68
C LEU A 81 0.22 -0.30 -21.08
N TYR A 82 0.37 0.68 -21.98
CA TYR A 82 0.95 0.45 -23.31
C TYR A 82 2.42 -0.01 -23.21
N GLN A 83 3.12 0.44 -22.18
CA GLN A 83 4.48 0.02 -21.86
C GLN A 83 4.55 -0.36 -20.37
N THR A 84 5.02 -1.56 -20.10
CA THR A 84 5.32 -2.04 -18.75
C THR A 84 6.35 -1.12 -18.10
N VAL A 85 6.06 -0.65 -16.89
CA VAL A 85 7.08 0.04 -16.08
C VAL A 85 7.82 -1.02 -15.30
N GLU A 86 9.08 -1.27 -15.67
CA GLU A 86 9.85 -2.35 -15.04
C GLU A 86 10.11 -2.07 -13.55
N PHE A 87 10.01 -3.13 -12.76
CA PHE A 87 10.40 -3.08 -11.36
C PHE A 87 11.92 -2.87 -11.28
N THR A 88 12.36 -1.97 -10.40
CA THR A 88 13.79 -1.86 -10.08
C THR A 88 14.27 -3.11 -9.34
N ALA A 89 15.60 -3.34 -9.31
CA ALA A 89 16.17 -4.49 -8.62
C ALA A 89 15.78 -4.54 -7.13
N ARG A 90 15.75 -3.40 -6.44
CA ARG A 90 15.33 -3.33 -5.03
C ARG A 90 13.84 -3.60 -4.87
N LEU A 91 13.00 -3.08 -5.76
CA LEU A 91 11.56 -3.32 -5.71
C LEU A 91 11.22 -4.78 -6.02
N LEU A 92 11.96 -5.44 -6.92
CA LEU A 92 11.86 -6.89 -7.15
C LEU A 92 12.29 -7.70 -5.93
N SER A 93 13.39 -7.31 -5.27
CA SER A 93 13.83 -7.98 -4.03
C SER A 93 12.76 -7.90 -2.95
N LEU A 94 12.22 -6.70 -2.69
CA LEU A 94 11.12 -6.52 -1.74
C LEU A 94 9.90 -7.36 -2.13
N LYS A 95 9.51 -7.35 -3.40
CA LYS A 95 8.41 -8.18 -3.91
C LYS A 95 8.62 -9.65 -3.56
N SER A 96 9.80 -10.20 -3.86
CA SER A 96 10.12 -11.60 -3.58
C SER A 96 10.08 -11.92 -2.08
N GLN A 97 10.52 -11.01 -1.21
CA GLN A 97 10.44 -11.19 0.24
C GLN A 97 8.98 -11.18 0.73
N ILE A 98 8.16 -10.24 0.25
CA ILE A 98 6.72 -10.20 0.56
C ILE A 98 6.04 -11.51 0.09
N GLU A 99 6.33 -11.98 -1.12
CA GLU A 99 5.76 -13.23 -1.65
C GLU A 99 6.21 -14.46 -0.87
N ALA A 100 7.42 -14.45 -0.29
CA ALA A 100 7.92 -15.53 0.55
C ALA A 100 7.22 -15.57 1.92
N VAL A 101 7.09 -14.45 2.61
CA VAL A 101 6.50 -14.41 3.96
C VAL A 101 4.97 -14.54 3.95
N THR A 102 4.32 -14.09 2.87
CA THR A 102 2.84 -14.10 2.76
C THR A 102 2.31 -15.30 1.98
N SER A 103 3.17 -16.03 1.25
CA SER A 103 2.80 -17.08 0.28
C SER A 103 1.89 -16.63 -0.87
N TYR A 104 1.64 -15.33 -1.02
CA TYR A 104 0.89 -14.77 -2.15
C TYR A 104 1.82 -14.37 -3.30
N ARG A 105 1.22 -14.02 -4.44
CA ARG A 105 1.93 -13.55 -5.63
C ARG A 105 1.37 -12.20 -6.05
N PHE A 106 2.23 -11.34 -6.61
CA PHE A 106 1.88 -10.01 -7.06
C PHE A 106 2.49 -9.74 -8.44
N ASN A 107 1.90 -8.86 -9.24
CA ASN A 107 2.43 -8.49 -10.56
C ASN A 107 2.37 -6.98 -10.83
N CYS A 108 1.83 -6.21 -9.89
CA CYS A 108 1.66 -4.78 -10.04
C CYS A 108 1.87 -4.07 -8.71
N VAL A 109 2.43 -2.87 -8.74
CA VAL A 109 2.62 -2.01 -7.57
C VAL A 109 2.16 -0.60 -7.88
N LEU A 110 1.25 -0.11 -7.03
CA LEU A 110 0.94 1.30 -6.92
C LEU A 110 1.79 1.91 -5.79
N ALA A 111 2.80 2.69 -6.17
CA ALA A 111 3.55 3.50 -5.23
C ALA A 111 2.77 4.79 -4.95
N ASN A 112 2.62 5.15 -3.68
CA ASN A 112 1.98 6.38 -3.22
C ASN A 112 2.98 7.18 -2.38
N LEU A 113 3.33 8.37 -2.82
CA LEU A 113 4.15 9.32 -2.07
C LEU A 113 3.25 10.35 -1.39
N TYR A 114 3.24 10.31 -0.07
CA TYR A 114 2.69 11.34 0.81
C TYR A 114 3.84 12.29 1.15
N ARG A 115 3.83 13.49 0.58
CA ARG A 115 4.94 14.45 0.70
C ARG A 115 5.08 14.98 2.13
N ASP A 116 3.96 15.12 2.82
CA ASP A 116 3.87 15.65 4.18
C ASP A 116 2.56 15.21 4.87
N GLY A 117 2.24 15.86 5.98
CA GLY A 117 1.02 15.62 6.76
C GLY A 117 -0.28 16.06 6.09
N GLN A 118 -0.22 16.87 5.03
CA GLN A 118 -1.40 17.36 4.30
C GLN A 118 -1.83 16.41 3.18
N ASP A 119 -0.94 15.53 2.73
CA ASP A 119 -1.28 14.43 1.83
C ASP A 119 -2.05 13.32 2.56
N SER A 120 -3.04 12.71 1.90
CA SER A 120 -3.98 11.75 2.48
C SER A 120 -4.65 10.84 1.44
N VAL A 121 -5.40 9.86 1.92
CA VAL A 121 -6.40 9.14 1.13
C VAL A 121 -7.63 8.94 2.01
N GLY A 122 -8.82 9.26 1.49
CA GLY A 122 -10.08 9.10 2.21
C GLY A 122 -10.44 7.64 2.45
N TYR A 123 -11.52 7.39 3.20
CA TYR A 123 -12.03 6.03 3.38
C TYR A 123 -12.43 5.42 2.04
N HIS A 124 -11.83 4.28 1.70
CA HIS A 124 -12.08 3.51 0.49
C HIS A 124 -11.83 2.03 0.75
N ALA A 125 -12.20 1.19 -0.20
CA ALA A 125 -11.79 -0.21 -0.27
C ALA A 125 -11.14 -0.44 -1.65
N ASP A 126 -10.17 -1.36 -1.71
CA ASP A 126 -9.53 -1.79 -2.95
C ASP A 126 -10.43 -2.85 -3.63
N ASN A 127 -11.58 -2.43 -4.14
CA ASN A 127 -12.64 -3.29 -4.68
C ASN A 127 -12.81 -3.15 -6.19
N GLU A 128 -11.76 -2.72 -6.89
CA GLU A 128 -11.86 -2.45 -8.31
C GLU A 128 -11.93 -3.77 -9.08
N LYS A 129 -12.86 -3.84 -10.05
CA LYS A 129 -13.23 -5.10 -10.74
C LYS A 129 -12.02 -5.90 -11.27
N ILE A 130 -10.97 -5.20 -11.68
CA ILE A 130 -9.73 -5.78 -12.22
C ILE A 130 -8.98 -6.65 -11.19
N LEU A 131 -9.23 -6.45 -9.89
CA LEU A 131 -8.60 -7.17 -8.78
C LEU A 131 -9.33 -8.47 -8.44
N GLY A 132 -10.55 -8.68 -8.95
CA GLY A 132 -11.38 -9.86 -8.69
C GLY A 132 -12.15 -9.78 -7.36
N GLU A 133 -12.76 -10.90 -6.97
CA GLU A 133 -13.74 -10.95 -5.88
C GLU A 133 -13.13 -10.83 -4.48
N ASN A 134 -11.93 -11.36 -4.21
CA ASN A 134 -11.29 -11.26 -2.90
C ASN A 134 -9.80 -10.96 -3.08
N PRO A 135 -9.47 -9.70 -3.43
CA PRO A 135 -8.11 -9.37 -3.78
C PRO A 135 -7.19 -9.40 -2.55
N VAL A 136 -5.98 -9.87 -2.79
CA VAL A 136 -4.90 -9.83 -1.79
C VAL A 136 -4.06 -8.59 -2.06
N ILE A 137 -3.92 -7.76 -1.04
CA ILE A 137 -3.21 -6.49 -1.10
C ILE A 137 -2.10 -6.49 -0.07
N ALA A 138 -0.85 -6.39 -0.51
CA ALA A 138 0.30 -6.20 0.38
C ALA A 138 0.72 -4.72 0.34
N SER A 139 0.63 -4.04 1.48
CA SER A 139 0.90 -2.62 1.64
C SER A 139 2.15 -2.42 2.47
N TYR A 140 3.26 -2.08 1.81
CA TYR A 140 4.56 -1.88 2.45
C TYR A 140 4.88 -0.40 2.63
N SER A 141 5.37 0.00 3.81
CA SER A 141 5.56 1.40 4.19
C SER A 141 7.03 1.76 4.38
N LEU A 142 7.43 2.91 3.84
CA LEU A 142 8.77 3.49 3.91
C LEU A 142 8.69 4.98 4.29
N GLY A 143 9.74 5.52 4.93
CA GLY A 143 9.75 6.88 5.45
C GLY A 143 8.88 7.09 6.70
N ALA A 144 8.24 8.26 6.79
CA ALA A 144 7.55 8.70 8.00
C ALA A 144 6.37 7.81 8.39
N THR A 145 6.20 7.64 9.70
CA THR A 145 5.06 6.89 10.27
C THR A 145 3.74 7.63 10.01
N ARG A 146 2.71 6.90 9.56
CA ARG A 146 1.36 7.45 9.37
C ARG A 146 0.31 6.54 9.98
N ARG A 147 -0.74 7.17 10.51
CA ARG A 147 -1.88 6.46 11.09
C ARG A 147 -2.78 5.93 9.98
N PHE A 148 -2.94 4.61 9.95
CA PHE A 148 -3.87 3.90 9.10
C PHE A 148 -5.11 3.54 9.91
N LEU A 149 -6.28 3.86 9.37
CA LEU A 149 -7.56 3.63 10.04
C LEU A 149 -8.38 2.70 9.19
N LEU A 150 -9.00 1.70 9.81
CA LEU A 150 -10.05 0.89 9.23
C LEU A 150 -11.36 1.12 9.98
N LYS A 151 -12.48 1.07 9.25
CA LYS A 151 -13.82 1.05 9.82
C LYS A 151 -14.66 0.00 9.09
N HIS A 152 -15.51 -0.71 9.83
CA HIS A 152 -16.44 -1.64 9.22
C HIS A 152 -17.61 -0.88 8.57
N ASN A 153 -18.15 -1.41 7.47
CA ASN A 153 -19.20 -0.78 6.67
C ASN A 153 -20.56 -0.80 7.37
N GLN A 154 -20.88 -1.92 8.02
CA GLN A 154 -22.16 -2.12 8.73
C GLN A 154 -22.08 -1.73 10.21
N ASP A 155 -21.11 -2.24 10.97
CA ASP A 155 -20.88 -1.86 12.36
C ASP A 155 -20.05 -0.56 12.49
N LYS A 156 -20.71 0.55 12.84
CA LYS A 156 -20.06 1.86 13.00
C LYS A 156 -19.16 1.96 14.24
N LEU A 157 -19.29 1.04 15.21
CA LEU A 157 -18.45 1.01 16.41
C LEU A 157 -17.14 0.27 16.15
N GLN A 158 -17.13 -0.64 15.16
CA GLN A 158 -15.96 -1.42 14.82
C GLN A 158 -14.96 -0.59 13.99
N LYS A 159 -13.92 -0.11 14.68
CA LYS A 159 -12.83 0.68 14.10
C LYS A 159 -11.50 0.15 14.59
N VAL A 160 -10.54 0.05 13.69
CA VAL A 160 -9.17 -0.36 13.98
C VAL A 160 -8.23 0.77 13.57
N ALA A 161 -7.21 1.02 14.36
CA ALA A 161 -6.17 1.99 14.04
C ALA A 161 -4.81 1.35 14.28
N CYS A 162 -3.90 1.51 13.32
CA CYS A 162 -2.50 1.12 13.49
C CYS A 162 -1.59 2.23 12.96
N GLU A 163 -0.37 2.27 13.49
CA GLU A 163 0.69 3.14 12.97
C GLU A 163 1.53 2.32 12.00
N LEU A 164 1.56 2.75 10.74
CA LEU A 164 2.40 2.14 9.71
C LEU A 164 3.74 2.84 9.73
N GLN A 165 4.72 2.19 10.34
CA GLN A 165 6.07 2.70 10.52
C GLN A 165 6.92 2.48 9.27
N HIS A 166 8.15 2.99 9.31
CA HIS A 166 9.16 2.59 8.33
C HIS A 166 9.32 1.06 8.37
N ASN A 167 9.51 0.44 7.21
CA ASN A 167 9.85 -0.98 7.10
C ASN A 167 8.73 -1.93 7.60
N SER A 168 7.46 -1.47 7.62
CA SER A 168 6.31 -2.31 7.98
C SER A 168 5.55 -2.83 6.77
N LEU A 169 5.13 -4.09 6.81
CA LEU A 169 4.24 -4.73 5.83
C LEU A 169 2.86 -4.95 6.44
N LEU A 170 1.81 -4.52 5.75
CA LEU A 170 0.42 -4.84 6.07
C LEU A 170 -0.18 -5.70 4.95
N LEU A 171 -0.60 -6.92 5.26
CA LEU A 171 -1.32 -7.78 4.33
C LEU A 171 -2.82 -7.67 4.60
N MET A 172 -3.60 -7.39 3.57
CA MET A 172 -5.05 -7.32 3.59
C MET A 172 -5.62 -8.38 2.64
N HIS A 173 -6.43 -9.31 3.14
CA HIS A 173 -7.00 -10.38 2.33
C HIS A 173 -8.33 -10.93 2.87
N GLY A 174 -8.84 -11.98 2.22
CA GLY A 174 -10.18 -12.51 2.50
C GLY A 174 -11.24 -11.56 1.99
N GLU A 175 -12.35 -11.42 2.72
CA GLU A 175 -13.46 -10.57 2.32
C GLU A 175 -13.29 -9.09 2.73
N LEU A 176 -12.08 -8.68 3.16
CA LEU A 176 -11.84 -7.38 3.80
C LEU A 176 -12.36 -6.20 2.96
N GLN A 177 -12.13 -6.22 1.64
CA GLN A 177 -12.49 -5.11 0.76
C GLN A 177 -14.01 -4.99 0.52
N HIS A 178 -14.82 -5.98 0.94
CA HIS A 178 -16.28 -5.90 0.92
C HIS A 178 -16.86 -5.25 2.17
N HIS A 179 -16.24 -5.51 3.32
CA HIS A 179 -16.81 -5.20 4.63
C HIS A 179 -16.12 -4.05 5.33
N TRP A 180 -14.89 -3.71 4.94
CA TRP A 180 -14.08 -2.68 5.58
C TRP A 180 -13.66 -1.59 4.59
N GLN A 181 -13.57 -0.37 5.11
CA GLN A 181 -12.92 0.74 4.43
C GLN A 181 -11.71 1.19 5.22
N HIS A 182 -10.67 1.63 4.52
CA HIS A 182 -9.44 2.11 5.13
C HIS A 182 -9.02 3.49 4.61
N CYS A 183 -8.23 4.23 5.41
CA CYS A 183 -7.75 5.56 5.05
C CYS A 183 -6.40 5.92 5.69
N ILE A 184 -5.75 6.94 5.12
CA ILE A 184 -4.62 7.66 5.75
C ILE A 184 -5.06 9.11 5.94
N THR A 185 -5.22 9.54 7.19
CA THR A 185 -5.73 10.88 7.52
C THR A 185 -4.64 11.94 7.43
N LYS A 186 -5.03 13.17 7.09
CA LYS A 186 -4.16 14.35 7.26
C LYS A 186 -3.77 14.52 8.73
N THR A 187 -2.64 15.16 8.96
CA THR A 187 -2.13 15.54 10.29
C THR A 187 -1.55 16.94 10.26
N GLN A 188 -1.77 17.68 11.34
CA GLN A 188 -1.18 19.00 11.54
C GLN A 188 0.26 18.91 12.10
N ARG A 189 0.69 17.70 12.50
CA ARG A 189 2.09 17.47 12.89
C ARG A 189 2.98 17.62 11.66
N ASN A 190 4.14 18.23 11.85
CA ASN A 190 5.17 18.22 10.81
C ASN A 190 5.70 16.79 10.68
N VAL A 191 5.45 16.14 9.54
CA VAL A 191 5.88 14.77 9.26
C VAL A 191 6.64 14.76 7.94
N ALA A 192 7.73 14.00 7.91
CA ALA A 192 8.54 13.81 6.71
C ALA A 192 7.77 13.01 5.64
N PRO A 193 8.30 12.89 4.41
CA PRO A 193 7.66 12.11 3.37
C PRO A 193 7.51 10.63 3.74
N ARG A 194 6.44 10.01 3.22
CA ARG A 194 6.16 8.58 3.33
C ARG A 194 5.89 8.01 1.95
N ILE A 195 6.48 6.86 1.64
CA ILE A 195 6.15 6.07 0.46
C ILE A 195 5.41 4.81 0.90
N ASN A 196 4.29 4.53 0.24
CA ASN A 196 3.54 3.29 0.39
C ASN A 196 3.55 2.52 -0.92
N LEU A 197 3.98 1.27 -0.87
CA LEU A 197 3.99 0.36 -2.01
C LEU A 197 2.83 -0.61 -1.85
N THR A 198 1.79 -0.45 -2.67
CA THR A 198 0.61 -1.32 -2.67
C THR A 198 0.76 -2.37 -3.77
N PHE A 199 1.21 -3.56 -3.38
CA PHE A 199 1.35 -4.73 -4.24
C PHE A 199 0.00 -5.40 -4.46
N ARG A 200 -0.30 -5.71 -5.72
CA ARG A 200 -1.56 -6.30 -6.17
C ARG A 200 -1.31 -7.40 -7.20
N LEU A 201 -2.25 -8.33 -7.29
CA LEU A 201 -2.31 -9.31 -8.37
C LEU A 201 -3.47 -8.98 -9.29
N ILE A 202 -3.15 -8.53 -10.49
CA ILE A 202 -4.13 -8.33 -11.53
C ILE A 202 -4.16 -9.56 -12.43
N LYS A 203 -5.34 -10.16 -12.58
CA LYS A 203 -5.55 -11.27 -13.52
C LYS A 203 -6.13 -10.68 -14.81
N PRO A 204 -5.64 -11.07 -16.00
CA PRO A 204 -6.34 -10.76 -17.24
C PRO A 204 -7.79 -11.25 -17.13
N LEU A 205 -8.74 -10.40 -17.53
CA LEU A 205 -10.14 -10.77 -17.72
C LEU A 205 -10.27 -11.82 -18.84
#